data_AF-A0A077FDV0-F1
#
_entry.id   AF-A0A077FDV0-F1
#
_cell.length_a   1.000
_cell.length_b   1.000
_cell.length_c   1.000
_cell.angle_alpha   90.00
_cell.angle_beta   90.00
_cell.angle_gamma   90.00
#
_symmetry.space_group_name_H-M   'P 1'
#
loop_
_entity.id
_entity.type
_entity.pdbx_description
1 polymer ?
#
loop_
_entity_poly.entity_id
_entity_poly.type
_entity_poly.pdbx_seq_one_letter_code
_entity_poly.pdbx_strand_id
1 'polypeptide(L)'
;MATASTASASTLALKHIPPTAVPFKITTQPDGYVPDMDGFELQRLGSLDRGWHSLCPIRAGRDLVEGEVISACQVRERDGEMVRVDYTATKGALKANQWPQAFAQYIVEHGRGLSAGGWNDQGALTCEGAVQLRLWCRNAYRAFSTAPFANNQVQALACDDDYVLASGQSLCLQVRDLATQHLYEQHIFTPGSGQTGKAWSEALCTQLNLKSRLLRAGVLNAEAGTVTPAAKGNAFWVAQCAGLSVTLAEVQWWGGQVVQGAQALTAGQAVQAWAYDAYSHRLLDSFSWTPTAAQCSAGKWLGAWAAALNASPLGSWLLASAALPTPAATGVTNATQLTLWQRGEGVRLFTSLPAGDNWVAGPRLDSVWGSVNDAVLVTVRHPYSQQLLGHEVFQPTELSDQSAWEAALATAIGDKWPEMLAGREGADASLDRAGQGQGAWRLWQPRFAGLLLELQNLGDSSKWTADRLGKYLLATDELPDSSSTEGVWGRSEVKMYAYTQPEGSVLLEIRHSEDELVFRLSDQARAKGYRVVDCYPKPGIRYDSNIAVKTVSSDTVIWGKGRGHREFKLVLDYPDACRDAQQLTVGHVGYLDDRYLWQNLTEVKFTPPAARDPPGQHPAGFVRNR
;
A
#
# COMPACT_ATOMS: atom_id res chain seq x y z
N MET A 1 70.14 -21.08 14.27
CA MET A 1 69.72 -22.13 13.31
C MET A 1 68.48 -22.80 13.85
N ALA A 2 67.33 -22.60 13.22
CA ALA A 2 66.30 -23.63 13.06
C ALA A 2 65.19 -23.03 12.19
N THR A 3 65.05 -23.64 11.03
CA THR A 3 64.08 -23.44 9.97
C THR A 3 62.67 -23.86 10.38
N ALA A 4 61.69 -23.32 9.65
CA ALA A 4 60.25 -23.44 9.82
C ALA A 4 59.67 -24.87 9.72
N SER A 5 58.48 -25.05 10.32
CA SER A 5 57.50 -26.07 9.97
C SER A 5 56.11 -25.44 9.95
N THR A 6 55.45 -25.50 8.81
CA THR A 6 54.08 -25.08 8.51
C THR A 6 53.04 -25.93 9.24
N ALA A 7 52.00 -25.31 9.81
CA ALA A 7 50.81 -26.00 10.30
C ALA A 7 49.54 -25.42 9.64
N SER A 8 48.77 -26.34 9.08
CA SER A 8 47.60 -26.18 8.21
C SER A 8 46.39 -25.57 8.94
N ALA A 9 45.62 -24.75 8.23
CA ALA A 9 44.33 -24.24 8.68
C ALA A 9 43.32 -25.40 8.85
N SER A 10 42.81 -25.59 10.07
CA SER A 10 41.62 -26.40 10.34
C SER A 10 40.41 -25.48 10.54
N THR A 11 39.39 -25.71 9.74
CA THR A 11 38.07 -25.11 9.74
C THR A 11 37.41 -25.22 11.11
N LEU A 12 37.21 -24.07 11.78
CA LEU A 12 36.39 -23.97 12.99
C LEU A 12 34.92 -24.12 12.61
N ALA A 13 34.31 -25.22 13.03
CA ALA A 13 32.88 -25.44 12.95
C ALA A 13 32.10 -24.32 13.68
N LEU A 14 31.15 -23.70 12.97
CA LEU A 14 30.21 -22.72 13.51
C LEU A 14 29.36 -23.37 14.61
N LYS A 15 29.45 -22.83 15.82
CA LYS A 15 28.61 -23.23 16.96
C LYS A 15 27.16 -22.80 16.71
N HIS A 16 26.28 -23.78 16.61
CA HIS A 16 24.84 -23.60 16.61
C HIS A 16 24.41 -23.10 18.00
N ILE A 17 23.84 -21.90 18.08
CA ILE A 17 23.16 -21.39 19.28
C ILE A 17 21.68 -21.74 19.10
N PRO A 18 21.07 -22.59 19.95
CA PRO A 18 19.67 -22.93 19.79
C PRO A 18 18.81 -21.70 20.15
N PRO A 19 17.93 -21.24 19.27
CA PRO A 19 16.95 -20.22 19.63
C PRO A 19 16.00 -20.81 20.67
N THR A 20 15.68 -20.03 21.72
CA THR A 20 14.58 -20.31 22.64
C THR A 20 13.29 -20.52 21.84
N ALA A 21 12.97 -21.80 21.59
CA ALA A 21 11.84 -22.19 20.75
C ALA A 21 10.54 -21.97 21.52
N VAL A 22 9.83 -20.88 21.19
CA VAL A 22 8.37 -20.92 21.29
C VAL A 22 7.94 -22.00 20.30
N PRO A 23 7.30 -23.11 20.72
CA PRO A 23 6.92 -24.16 19.80
C PRO A 23 5.79 -23.64 18.92
N PHE A 24 6.14 -23.17 17.72
CA PHE A 24 5.21 -23.04 16.63
C PHE A 24 4.74 -24.47 16.30
N LYS A 25 3.51 -24.81 16.67
CA LYS A 25 3.02 -26.20 16.58
C LYS A 25 2.73 -26.64 15.14
N ILE A 26 2.43 -25.69 14.26
CA ILE A 26 1.92 -25.94 12.90
C ILE A 26 3.02 -25.68 11.85
N THR A 27 4.03 -24.90 12.24
CA THR A 27 5.04 -24.34 11.35
C THR A 27 6.39 -24.35 12.04
N THR A 28 7.48 -24.39 11.30
CA THR A 28 8.81 -24.16 11.86
C THR A 28 9.24 -22.72 11.63
N GLN A 29 10.36 -22.30 12.25
CA GLN A 29 10.98 -21.03 11.88
C GLN A 29 11.32 -21.03 10.38
N PRO A 30 11.40 -19.84 9.74
CA PRO A 30 12.04 -19.71 8.44
C PRO A 30 13.42 -20.37 8.48
N ASP A 31 13.91 -20.79 7.32
CA ASP A 31 15.20 -21.45 7.13
C ASP A 31 16.42 -20.70 7.72
N GLY A 32 16.23 -19.43 8.10
CA GLY A 32 17.21 -18.60 8.78
C GLY A 32 18.33 -18.12 7.85
N TYR A 33 18.20 -18.38 6.55
CA TYR A 33 19.14 -17.89 5.55
C TYR A 33 18.87 -16.42 5.24
N VAL A 34 19.95 -15.66 5.08
CA VAL A 34 19.85 -14.30 4.55
C VAL A 34 19.45 -14.42 3.08
N PRO A 35 18.39 -13.72 2.62
CA PRO A 35 17.99 -13.74 1.23
C PRO A 35 19.13 -13.30 0.30
N ASP A 36 19.22 -13.91 -0.89
CA ASP A 36 20.13 -13.44 -1.93
C ASP A 36 19.67 -12.06 -2.43
N MET A 37 20.47 -11.02 -2.18
CA MET A 37 20.16 -9.63 -2.52
C MET A 37 20.66 -9.21 -3.91
N ASP A 38 21.21 -10.13 -4.71
CA ASP A 38 21.74 -9.81 -6.04
C ASP A 38 20.67 -9.17 -6.93
N GLY A 39 20.94 -7.94 -7.39
CA GLY A 39 20.04 -7.15 -8.24
C GLY A 39 19.02 -6.28 -7.48
N PHE A 40 18.95 -6.39 -6.15
CA PHE A 40 18.06 -5.59 -5.29
C PHE A 40 18.72 -4.32 -4.73
N GLU A 41 19.72 -3.78 -5.43
CA GLU A 41 20.42 -2.58 -4.99
C GLU A 41 19.49 -1.36 -5.02
N LEU A 42 19.61 -0.49 -4.01
CA LEU A 42 18.82 0.73 -3.94
C LEU A 42 19.24 1.70 -5.04
N GLN A 43 18.32 2.04 -5.94
CA GLN A 43 18.45 3.20 -6.83
C GLN A 43 17.53 4.32 -6.34
N ARG A 44 18.03 5.55 -6.36
CA ARG A 44 17.25 6.75 -5.99
C ARG A 44 17.32 7.78 -7.12
N LEU A 45 16.25 8.54 -7.26
CA LEU A 45 16.12 9.64 -8.19
C LEU A 45 15.37 10.78 -7.51
N GLY A 46 16.04 11.91 -7.34
CA GLY A 46 15.51 13.05 -6.59
C GLY A 46 15.77 12.98 -5.08
N SER A 47 15.06 13.83 -4.35
CA SER A 47 15.25 14.14 -2.94
C SER A 47 14.76 13.02 -2.03
N LEU A 48 15.13 13.04 -0.75
CA LEU A 48 14.65 12.04 0.21
C LEU A 48 13.15 12.13 0.48
N ASP A 49 12.58 13.33 0.45
CA ASP A 49 11.17 13.53 0.81
C ASP A 49 10.23 13.33 -0.39
N ARG A 50 10.66 13.74 -1.59
CA ARG A 50 9.82 13.78 -2.80
C ARG A 50 10.38 12.98 -3.98
N GLY A 51 11.55 12.39 -3.83
CA GLY A 51 12.13 11.54 -4.85
C GLY A 51 11.44 10.19 -4.99
N TRP A 52 11.92 9.47 -5.98
CA TRP A 52 11.57 8.11 -6.31
C TRP A 52 12.75 7.19 -6.00
N HIS A 53 12.45 5.93 -5.73
CA HIS A 53 13.46 4.91 -5.57
C HIS A 53 12.97 3.56 -6.09
N SER A 54 13.93 2.65 -6.25
CA SER A 54 13.70 1.28 -6.66
C SER A 54 14.62 0.34 -5.90
N LEU A 55 14.02 -0.67 -5.27
CA LEU A 55 14.71 -1.84 -4.72
C LEU A 55 14.39 -3.11 -5.51
N CYS A 56 13.31 -3.13 -6.29
CA CYS A 56 12.78 -4.34 -6.90
C CYS A 56 13.13 -4.41 -8.39
N PRO A 57 14.04 -5.31 -8.81
CA PRO A 57 14.29 -5.57 -10.22
C PRO A 57 13.10 -6.32 -10.84
N ILE A 58 12.86 -6.08 -12.12
CA ILE A 58 11.92 -6.85 -12.93
C ILE A 58 12.75 -7.82 -13.78
N ARG A 59 12.81 -9.08 -13.33
CA ARG A 59 13.64 -10.14 -13.92
C ARG A 59 12.81 -11.40 -14.15
N ALA A 60 13.16 -12.15 -15.19
CA ALA A 60 12.64 -13.50 -15.38
C ALA A 60 13.55 -14.57 -14.79
N GLY A 61 12.94 -15.51 -14.05
CA GLY A 61 13.54 -16.80 -13.69
C GLY A 61 13.07 -17.95 -14.59
N ARG A 62 11.92 -17.78 -15.26
CA ARG A 62 11.31 -18.76 -16.16
C ARG A 62 10.31 -18.12 -17.13
N ASP A 63 9.82 -18.93 -18.07
CA ASP A 63 8.63 -18.62 -18.86
C ASP A 63 7.38 -18.56 -17.95
N LEU A 64 6.44 -17.69 -18.29
CA LEU A 64 5.11 -17.66 -17.68
C LEU A 64 4.18 -18.65 -18.38
N VAL A 65 3.15 -19.10 -17.67
CA VAL A 65 2.05 -19.88 -18.24
C VAL A 65 0.95 -18.93 -18.70
N GLU A 66 0.25 -19.25 -19.80
CA GLU A 66 -0.91 -18.46 -20.23
C GLU A 66 -1.96 -18.36 -19.13
N GLY A 67 -2.42 -17.13 -18.86
CA GLY A 67 -3.36 -16.86 -17.77
C GLY A 67 -2.73 -16.77 -16.38
N GLU A 68 -1.42 -17.00 -16.24
CA GLU A 68 -0.72 -16.77 -14.98
C GLU A 68 -0.76 -15.28 -14.61
N VAL A 69 -0.96 -14.99 -13.32
CA VAL A 69 -1.01 -13.62 -12.80
C VAL A 69 0.22 -13.34 -11.94
N ILE A 70 0.93 -12.27 -12.30
CA ILE A 70 1.96 -11.62 -11.47
C ILE A 70 1.51 -10.20 -11.15
N SER A 71 1.98 -9.67 -10.03
CA SER A 71 1.51 -8.40 -9.49
C SER A 71 2.67 -7.46 -9.18
N ALA A 72 2.47 -6.17 -9.41
CA ALA A 72 3.29 -5.11 -8.83
C ALA A 72 2.50 -4.45 -7.70
N CYS A 73 3.14 -4.25 -6.56
CA CYS A 73 2.53 -3.73 -5.35
C CYS A 73 3.28 -2.48 -4.89
N GLN A 74 2.53 -1.49 -4.44
CA GLN A 74 3.03 -0.33 -3.71
C GLN A 74 2.35 -0.31 -2.36
N VAL A 75 3.13 -0.18 -1.30
CA VAL A 75 2.63 -0.06 0.08
C VAL A 75 3.02 1.29 0.63
N ARG A 76 2.05 2.02 1.19
CA ARG A 76 2.32 3.25 1.94
C ARG A 76 2.89 2.87 3.31
N GLU A 77 4.09 3.33 3.61
CA GLU A 77 4.82 2.88 4.81
C GLU A 77 4.15 3.31 6.12
N ARG A 78 3.36 4.39 6.09
CA ARG A 78 2.73 4.96 7.28
C ARG A 78 1.56 4.13 7.81
N ASP A 79 0.69 3.62 6.94
CA ASP A 79 -0.58 2.96 7.30
C ASP A 79 -0.74 1.56 6.67
N GLY A 80 0.23 1.14 5.87
CA GLY A 80 0.24 -0.17 5.22
C GLY A 80 -0.75 -0.28 4.08
N GLU A 81 -1.44 0.79 3.66
CA GLU A 81 -2.35 0.68 2.52
C GLU A 81 -1.59 0.24 1.26
N MET A 82 -2.14 -0.76 0.58
CA MET A 82 -1.52 -1.33 -0.62
C MET A 82 -2.35 -1.03 -1.87
N VAL A 83 -1.66 -0.56 -2.90
CA VAL A 83 -2.14 -0.53 -4.26
C VAL A 83 -1.49 -1.67 -5.03
N ARG A 84 -2.30 -2.46 -5.74
CA ARG A 84 -1.84 -3.63 -6.51
C ARG A 84 -2.25 -3.51 -7.98
N VAL A 85 -1.31 -3.83 -8.87
CA VAL A 85 -1.49 -3.87 -10.32
C VAL A 85 -1.23 -5.31 -10.77
N ASP A 86 -2.28 -5.98 -11.25
CA ASP A 86 -2.23 -7.40 -11.65
C ASP A 86 -2.04 -7.50 -13.17
N TYR A 87 -0.96 -8.17 -13.60
CA TYR A 87 -0.69 -8.49 -15.00
C TYR A 87 -1.00 -9.96 -15.27
N THR A 88 -1.84 -10.21 -16.27
CA THR A 88 -2.19 -11.56 -16.73
C THR A 88 -1.38 -11.89 -17.98
N ALA A 89 -0.60 -12.97 -17.91
CA ALA A 89 0.28 -13.39 -19.00
C ALA A 89 -0.53 -13.83 -20.24
N THR A 90 -0.17 -13.29 -21.40
CA THR A 90 -0.81 -13.56 -22.69
C THR A 90 0.14 -14.29 -23.64
N LYS A 91 -0.40 -15.03 -24.63
CA LYS A 91 0.40 -15.86 -25.56
C LYS A 91 1.58 -15.14 -26.23
N GLY A 92 1.46 -13.83 -26.48
CA GLY A 92 2.49 -13.03 -27.13
C GLY A 92 3.68 -12.63 -26.25
N ALA A 93 3.58 -12.83 -24.93
CA ALA A 93 4.58 -12.38 -23.96
C ALA A 93 4.74 -13.40 -22.82
N LEU A 94 4.95 -14.68 -23.16
CA LEU A 94 5.17 -15.75 -22.16
C LEU A 94 6.65 -16.00 -21.88
N LYS A 95 7.52 -15.76 -22.85
CA LYS A 95 8.94 -16.15 -22.76
C LYS A 95 9.70 -15.31 -21.76
N ALA A 96 10.66 -15.91 -21.07
CA ALA A 96 11.49 -15.26 -20.05
C ALA A 96 12.20 -13.98 -20.56
N ASN A 97 12.49 -13.89 -21.86
CA ASN A 97 13.08 -12.71 -22.50
C ASN A 97 12.05 -11.71 -23.05
N GLN A 98 10.74 -11.96 -22.89
CA GLN A 98 9.65 -11.13 -23.42
C GLN A 98 8.77 -10.56 -22.32
N TRP A 99 8.32 -11.40 -21.39
CA TRP A 99 7.35 -11.00 -20.38
C TRP A 99 7.84 -9.89 -19.44
N PRO A 100 9.14 -9.78 -19.06
CA PRO A 100 9.58 -8.70 -18.18
C PRO A 100 9.33 -7.31 -18.77
N GLN A 101 9.59 -7.15 -20.07
CA GLN A 101 9.31 -5.90 -20.80
C GLN A 101 7.80 -5.64 -20.88
N ALA A 102 7.01 -6.66 -21.22
CA ALA A 102 5.55 -6.52 -21.30
C ALA A 102 4.93 -6.15 -19.94
N PHE A 103 5.43 -6.73 -18.85
CA PHE A 103 5.01 -6.43 -17.49
C PHE A 103 5.38 -4.99 -17.10
N ALA A 104 6.61 -4.54 -17.40
CA ALA A 104 7.03 -3.17 -17.17
C ALA A 104 6.16 -2.16 -17.94
N GLN A 105 5.88 -2.42 -19.23
CA GLN A 105 4.99 -1.59 -20.04
C GLN A 105 3.58 -1.52 -19.44
N TYR A 106 3.04 -2.67 -19.01
CA TYR A 106 1.73 -2.72 -18.36
C TYR A 106 1.67 -1.84 -17.09
N ILE A 107 2.73 -1.85 -16.28
CA ILE A 107 2.84 -0.99 -15.09
C ILE A 107 2.93 0.49 -15.47
N VAL A 108 3.65 0.86 -16.54
CA VAL A 108 3.68 2.26 -16.99
C VAL A 108 2.28 2.75 -17.40
N GLU A 109 1.48 1.89 -18.04
CA GLU A 109 0.13 2.23 -18.53
C GLU A 109 -0.94 2.22 -17.42
N HIS A 110 -0.83 1.31 -16.45
CA HIS A 110 -1.87 1.05 -15.44
C HIS A 110 -1.40 1.37 -14.01
N GLY A 111 -0.18 1.86 -13.87
CA GLY A 111 0.48 2.17 -12.60
C GLY A 111 -0.24 3.29 -11.87
N ARG A 112 -0.75 2.97 -10.69
CA ARG A 112 -1.46 3.91 -9.82
C ARG A 112 -0.50 4.50 -8.78
N GLY A 113 0.50 5.27 -9.23
CA GLY A 113 1.60 5.76 -8.38
C GLY A 113 2.87 4.88 -8.40
N LEU A 114 2.82 3.79 -9.17
CA LEU A 114 3.95 2.96 -9.55
C LEU A 114 4.44 3.34 -10.94
N SER A 115 5.73 3.17 -11.18
CA SER A 115 6.31 3.21 -12.53
C SER A 115 7.28 2.05 -12.72
N ALA A 116 7.60 1.71 -13.96
CA ALA A 116 8.55 0.66 -14.29
C ALA A 116 9.44 1.07 -15.46
N GLY A 117 10.63 0.50 -15.49
CA GLY A 117 11.60 0.76 -16.54
C GLY A 117 13.03 0.69 -16.03
N GLY A 118 13.97 0.79 -16.96
CA GLY A 118 15.38 0.88 -16.66
C GLY A 118 16.05 1.94 -17.50
N TRP A 119 17.25 2.32 -17.08
CA TRP A 119 18.07 3.27 -17.82
C TRP A 119 18.66 2.60 -19.05
N ASN A 120 18.58 3.27 -20.20
CA ASN A 120 19.41 2.94 -21.36
C ASN A 120 20.73 3.72 -21.32
N ASP A 121 21.65 3.42 -22.24
CA ASP A 121 22.97 4.04 -22.31
C ASP A 121 22.93 5.56 -22.51
N GLN A 122 21.85 6.06 -23.10
CA GLN A 122 21.61 7.49 -23.32
C GLN A 122 21.07 8.19 -22.06
N GLY A 123 20.64 7.43 -21.05
CA GLY A 123 20.09 7.97 -19.80
C GLY A 123 18.59 8.25 -19.84
N ALA A 124 17.87 7.72 -20.83
CA ALA A 124 16.41 7.70 -20.85
C ALA A 124 15.89 6.49 -20.05
N LEU A 125 14.75 6.67 -19.40
CA LEU A 125 14.03 5.58 -18.75
C LEU A 125 13.13 4.89 -19.79
N THR A 126 13.31 3.58 -19.98
CA THR A 126 12.61 2.82 -21.01
C THR A 126 12.25 1.42 -20.52
N CYS A 127 11.21 0.83 -21.10
CA CYS A 127 10.89 -0.59 -20.95
C CYS A 127 11.59 -1.47 -22.00
N GLU A 128 12.02 -0.88 -23.12
CA GLU A 128 12.68 -1.57 -24.23
C GLU A 128 14.16 -1.18 -24.30
N GLY A 129 15.05 -2.16 -24.44
CA GLY A 129 16.49 -1.92 -24.55
C GLY A 129 17.13 -1.37 -23.26
N ALA A 130 16.45 -1.45 -22.13
CA ALA A 130 17.03 -1.12 -20.82
C ALA A 130 18.06 -2.16 -20.38
N VAL A 131 19.12 -1.71 -19.69
CA VAL A 131 20.15 -2.61 -19.14
C VAL A 131 19.55 -3.52 -18.06
N GLN A 132 18.70 -2.97 -17.20
CA GLN A 132 17.96 -3.71 -16.17
C GLN A 132 16.63 -3.01 -15.90
N LEU A 133 15.52 -3.74 -16.06
CA LEU A 133 14.19 -3.24 -15.72
C LEU A 133 14.01 -3.24 -14.20
N ARG A 134 13.39 -2.18 -13.69
CA ARG A 134 13.10 -2.05 -12.26
C ARG A 134 11.70 -1.48 -12.02
N LEU A 135 11.15 -1.78 -10.85
CA LEU A 135 9.92 -1.20 -10.34
C LEU A 135 10.26 0.01 -9.45
N TRP A 136 9.59 1.13 -9.68
CA TRP A 136 9.87 2.40 -9.02
C TRP A 136 8.64 2.89 -8.26
N CYS A 137 8.89 3.50 -7.10
CA CYS A 137 7.86 4.16 -6.30
C CYS A 137 8.43 5.39 -5.57
N ARG A 138 7.54 6.22 -5.05
CA ARG A 138 7.88 7.38 -4.20
C ARG A 138 8.44 6.95 -2.85
N ASN A 139 9.32 7.76 -2.26
CA ASN A 139 10.01 7.44 -1.00
C ASN A 139 9.10 7.25 0.23
N ALA A 140 7.87 7.77 0.22
CA ALA A 140 6.87 7.51 1.28
C ALA A 140 6.23 6.12 1.18
N TYR A 141 6.62 5.34 0.18
CA TYR A 141 6.10 4.02 -0.11
C TYR A 141 7.25 3.04 -0.25
N ARG A 142 6.94 1.76 -0.27
CA ARG A 142 7.82 0.71 -0.80
C ARG A 142 7.11 -0.03 -1.92
N ALA A 143 7.89 -0.62 -2.83
CA ALA A 143 7.35 -1.40 -3.92
C ALA A 143 8.02 -2.76 -4.05
N PHE A 144 7.23 -3.74 -4.45
CA PHE A 144 7.68 -5.11 -4.71
C PHE A 144 6.86 -5.73 -5.84
N SER A 145 7.34 -6.85 -6.39
CA SER A 145 6.60 -7.61 -7.39
C SER A 145 6.59 -9.09 -7.05
N THR A 146 5.56 -9.82 -7.50
CA THR A 146 5.46 -11.27 -7.34
C THR A 146 6.07 -12.05 -8.50
N ALA A 147 7.01 -11.42 -9.22
CA ALA A 147 7.75 -12.01 -10.32
C ALA A 147 8.44 -13.33 -9.93
N PRO A 148 8.30 -14.41 -10.72
CA PRO A 148 8.78 -15.74 -10.36
C PRO A 148 10.25 -15.93 -10.74
N PHE A 149 11.16 -15.43 -9.91
CA PHE A 149 12.59 -15.73 -9.98
C PHE A 149 13.15 -16.03 -8.59
N ALA A 150 14.19 -16.85 -8.51
CA ALA A 150 14.66 -17.48 -7.27
C ALA A 150 14.92 -16.46 -6.14
N ASN A 151 15.71 -15.42 -6.41
CA ASN A 151 16.09 -14.44 -5.39
C ASN A 151 14.87 -13.71 -4.82
N ASN A 152 13.82 -13.51 -5.64
CA ASN A 152 12.59 -12.88 -5.19
C ASN A 152 11.74 -13.75 -4.25
N GLN A 153 12.07 -15.03 -4.04
CA GLN A 153 11.30 -15.94 -3.20
C GLN A 153 11.93 -16.02 -1.81
N VAL A 154 11.37 -15.27 -0.86
CA VAL A 154 11.81 -15.30 0.54
C VAL A 154 10.86 -16.21 1.34
N GLN A 155 11.42 -17.19 2.04
CA GLN A 155 10.62 -18.07 2.89
C GLN A 155 10.08 -17.28 4.09
N ALA A 156 8.76 -17.09 4.15
CA ALA A 156 8.12 -16.41 5.27
C ALA A 156 7.86 -17.38 6.42
N LEU A 157 7.49 -18.63 6.11
CA LEU A 157 7.11 -19.63 7.09
C LEU A 157 7.16 -21.02 6.46
N ALA A 158 7.69 -22.01 7.19
CA ALA A 158 7.72 -23.41 6.75
C ALA A 158 6.65 -24.23 7.48
N CYS A 159 6.00 -25.16 6.79
CA CYS A 159 5.03 -26.07 7.41
C CYS A 159 5.76 -27.13 8.25
N ASP A 160 5.18 -27.50 9.39
CA ASP A 160 5.64 -28.64 10.17
C ASP A 160 5.01 -29.93 9.60
N ASP A 161 5.85 -30.77 8.97
CA ASP A 161 5.44 -32.05 8.40
C ASP A 161 5.00 -33.08 9.47
N ASP A 162 5.31 -32.84 10.74
CA ASP A 162 4.87 -33.68 11.86
C ASP A 162 3.56 -33.22 12.49
N TYR A 163 3.07 -32.02 12.16
CA TYR A 163 1.79 -31.55 12.64
C TYR A 163 0.63 -32.36 12.07
N VAL A 164 -0.29 -32.76 12.96
CA VAL A 164 -1.47 -33.55 12.62
C VAL A 164 -2.71 -32.67 12.77
N LEU A 165 -3.32 -32.30 11.64
CA LEU A 165 -4.58 -31.56 11.63
C LEU A 165 -5.75 -32.53 11.87
N ALA A 166 -6.47 -32.33 12.98
CA ALA A 166 -7.59 -33.19 13.35
C ALA A 166 -8.84 -32.89 12.51
N SER A 167 -9.73 -33.88 12.42
CA SER A 167 -11.01 -33.72 11.73
C SER A 167 -11.85 -32.61 12.38
N GLY A 168 -12.39 -31.70 11.56
CA GLY A 168 -13.21 -30.58 12.01
C GLY A 168 -12.43 -29.31 12.39
N GLN A 169 -11.10 -29.39 12.53
CA GLN A 169 -10.26 -28.20 12.68
C GLN A 169 -10.08 -27.47 11.35
N SER A 170 -9.90 -26.16 11.40
CA SER A 170 -9.56 -25.35 10.24
C SER A 170 -8.27 -24.58 10.49
N LEU A 171 -7.59 -24.19 9.42
CA LEU A 171 -6.42 -23.32 9.48
C LEU A 171 -6.78 -21.95 8.91
N CYS A 172 -6.25 -20.89 9.51
CA CYS A 172 -6.33 -19.53 9.01
C CYS A 172 -4.92 -19.06 8.68
N LEU A 173 -4.67 -18.75 7.41
CA LEU A 173 -3.44 -18.09 6.98
C LEU A 173 -3.71 -16.60 6.78
N GLN A 174 -2.86 -15.74 7.33
CA GLN A 174 -2.91 -14.31 7.09
C GLN A 174 -1.63 -13.82 6.44
N VAL A 175 -1.76 -12.88 5.50
CA VAL A 175 -0.65 -12.10 4.94
C VAL A 175 -0.88 -10.66 5.36
N ARG A 176 0.05 -10.13 6.18
CA ARG A 176 -0.02 -8.77 6.72
C ARG A 176 1.20 -7.96 6.30
N ASP A 177 1.06 -6.66 6.35
CA ASP A 177 2.21 -5.77 6.45
C ASP A 177 2.97 -6.05 7.74
N LEU A 178 4.30 -6.20 7.65
CA LEU A 178 5.14 -6.47 8.81
C LEU A 178 5.13 -5.30 9.80
N ALA A 179 5.16 -4.06 9.31
CA ALA A 179 5.31 -2.87 10.14
C ALA A 179 3.98 -2.42 10.77
N THR A 180 2.94 -2.27 9.96
CA THR A 180 1.64 -1.70 10.38
C THR A 180 0.60 -2.75 10.74
N GLN A 181 0.89 -4.04 10.49
CA GLN A 181 -0.06 -5.15 10.65
C GLN A 181 -1.30 -5.06 9.75
N HIS A 182 -1.26 -4.21 8.70
CA HIS A 182 -2.34 -4.10 7.72
C HIS A 182 -2.61 -5.44 7.04
N LEU A 183 -3.86 -5.93 7.07
CA LEU A 183 -4.20 -7.22 6.48
C LEU A 183 -4.36 -7.14 4.96
N TYR A 184 -3.60 -7.93 4.21
CA TYR A 184 -3.68 -8.00 2.75
C TYR A 184 -4.41 -9.22 2.22
N GLU A 185 -4.20 -10.38 2.82
CA GLU A 185 -4.91 -11.59 2.45
C GLU A 185 -5.20 -12.44 3.67
N GLN A 186 -6.31 -13.15 3.60
CA GLN A 186 -6.70 -14.10 4.62
C GLN A 186 -7.37 -15.30 3.98
N HIS A 187 -6.93 -16.49 4.36
CA HIS A 187 -7.39 -17.74 3.75
C HIS A 187 -7.77 -18.73 4.85
N ILE A 188 -9.06 -19.08 4.91
CA ILE A 188 -9.51 -20.22 5.72
C ILE A 188 -9.38 -21.50 4.88
N PHE A 189 -8.71 -22.50 5.44
CA PHE A 189 -8.64 -23.85 4.93
C PHE A 189 -9.36 -24.79 5.90
N THR A 190 -10.40 -25.47 5.39
CA THR A 190 -11.10 -26.54 6.12
C THR A 190 -10.82 -27.84 5.36
N PRO A 191 -10.09 -28.80 5.95
CA PRO A 191 -9.68 -30.02 5.27
C PRO A 191 -10.90 -30.89 4.92
N GLY A 192 -10.97 -31.35 3.67
CA GLY A 192 -11.90 -32.37 3.21
C GLY A 192 -11.47 -33.79 3.62
N SER A 193 -12.25 -34.78 3.18
CA SER A 193 -11.89 -36.19 3.36
C SER A 193 -10.54 -36.50 2.70
N GLY A 194 -9.61 -37.07 3.46
CA GLY A 194 -8.26 -37.38 2.99
C GLY A 194 -7.25 -36.23 3.07
N GLN A 195 -7.65 -35.03 3.51
CA GLN A 195 -6.76 -33.86 3.69
C GLN A 195 -6.44 -33.59 5.18
N THR A 196 -6.95 -34.43 6.08
CA THR A 196 -6.63 -34.41 7.51
C THR A 196 -5.35 -35.20 7.79
N GLY A 197 -4.89 -35.22 9.04
CA GLY A 197 -3.67 -35.93 9.40
C GLY A 197 -2.44 -35.13 9.00
N LYS A 198 -1.48 -35.75 8.31
CA LYS A 198 -0.25 -35.08 7.81
C LYS A 198 -0.36 -34.56 6.36
N ALA A 199 -1.49 -34.83 5.69
CA ALA A 199 -1.69 -34.46 4.28
C ALA A 199 -2.20 -33.01 4.08
N TRP A 200 -2.39 -32.26 5.17
CA TRP A 200 -3.02 -30.94 5.13
C TRP A 200 -2.17 -29.90 4.37
N SER A 201 -0.83 -29.98 4.47
CA SER A 201 0.06 -28.94 3.97
C SER A 201 0.05 -28.86 2.44
N GLU A 202 0.04 -30.01 1.75
CA GLU A 202 -0.08 -30.08 0.29
C GLU A 202 -1.40 -29.49 -0.21
N ALA A 203 -2.51 -29.85 0.46
CA ALA A 203 -3.84 -29.37 0.13
C ALA A 203 -3.99 -27.86 0.37
N LEU A 204 -3.44 -27.35 1.48
CA LEU A 204 -3.40 -25.92 1.77
C LEU A 204 -2.58 -25.17 0.72
N CYS A 205 -1.37 -25.64 0.39
CA CYS A 205 -0.53 -25.03 -0.63
C CYS A 205 -1.22 -24.99 -2.00
N THR A 206 -1.95 -26.05 -2.35
CA THR A 206 -2.77 -26.10 -3.57
C THR A 206 -3.85 -25.03 -3.57
N GLN A 207 -4.61 -24.89 -2.46
CA GLN A 207 -5.62 -23.84 -2.32
C GLN A 207 -4.99 -22.44 -2.43
N LEU A 208 -3.86 -22.21 -1.77
CA LEU A 208 -3.20 -20.92 -1.73
C LEU A 208 -2.67 -20.50 -3.10
N ASN A 209 -2.05 -21.40 -3.86
CA ASN A 209 -1.57 -21.09 -5.20
C ASN A 209 -2.70 -20.73 -6.19
N LEU A 210 -3.94 -21.14 -5.91
CA LEU A 210 -5.11 -20.75 -6.69
C LEU A 210 -5.67 -19.37 -6.26
N LYS A 211 -5.67 -19.09 -4.95
CA LYS A 211 -6.40 -17.96 -4.37
C LYS A 211 -5.53 -16.75 -4.02
N SER A 212 -4.27 -16.97 -3.66
CA SER A 212 -3.36 -15.89 -3.27
C SER A 212 -2.81 -15.16 -4.49
N ARG A 213 -2.56 -13.86 -4.31
CA ARG A 213 -1.83 -13.02 -5.26
C ARG A 213 -0.48 -12.58 -4.71
N LEU A 214 -0.31 -12.56 -3.38
CA LEU A 214 0.92 -12.11 -2.72
C LEU A 214 1.91 -13.21 -2.35
N LEU A 215 1.48 -14.47 -2.25
CA LEU A 215 2.36 -15.58 -1.89
C LEU A 215 2.37 -16.71 -2.92
N ARG A 216 3.39 -17.55 -2.82
CA ARG A 216 3.44 -18.88 -3.42
C ARG A 216 3.65 -19.91 -2.33
N ALA A 217 3.08 -21.10 -2.48
CA ALA A 217 3.06 -22.11 -1.44
C ALA A 217 3.51 -23.47 -1.97
N GLY A 218 4.47 -24.10 -1.28
CA GLY A 218 5.03 -25.40 -1.67
C GLY A 218 6.54 -25.48 -1.45
N VAL A 219 7.19 -26.41 -2.14
CA VAL A 219 8.64 -26.57 -2.18
C VAL A 219 9.21 -25.71 -3.31
N LEU A 220 10.22 -24.90 -3.00
CA LEU A 220 10.94 -24.09 -4.00
C LEU A 220 11.90 -24.97 -4.81
N ASN A 221 11.74 -24.95 -6.12
CA ASN A 221 12.78 -25.35 -7.07
C ASN A 221 13.49 -24.07 -7.54
N ALA A 222 14.63 -23.76 -6.94
CA ALA A 222 15.39 -22.53 -7.22
C ALA A 222 15.88 -22.47 -8.67
N GLU A 223 16.28 -23.60 -9.26
CA GLU A 223 16.74 -23.67 -10.66
C GLU A 223 15.61 -23.36 -11.64
N ALA A 224 14.40 -23.84 -11.37
CA ALA A 224 13.24 -23.61 -12.21
C ALA A 224 12.47 -22.32 -11.88
N GLY A 225 12.77 -21.66 -10.76
CA GLY A 225 12.01 -20.49 -10.29
C GLY A 225 10.53 -20.81 -10.01
N THR A 226 10.23 -22.04 -9.60
CA THR A 226 8.87 -22.53 -9.35
C THR A 226 8.69 -22.97 -7.91
N VAL A 227 7.50 -22.73 -7.36
CA VAL A 227 7.08 -23.26 -6.06
C VAL A 227 5.91 -24.19 -6.31
N THR A 228 6.02 -25.45 -5.88
CA THR A 228 5.00 -26.48 -6.17
C THR A 228 4.61 -27.21 -4.89
N PRO A 229 3.30 -27.42 -4.64
CA PRO A 229 2.86 -28.25 -3.52
C PRO A 229 3.47 -29.65 -3.58
N ALA A 230 3.90 -30.17 -2.44
CA ALA A 230 4.44 -31.52 -2.32
C ALA A 230 3.90 -32.20 -1.06
N ALA A 231 4.15 -33.49 -0.88
CA ALA A 231 3.71 -34.21 0.31
C ALA A 231 4.44 -33.76 1.60
N LYS A 232 5.61 -33.14 1.49
CA LYS A 232 6.49 -32.72 2.60
C LYS A 232 7.35 -31.51 2.22
N GLY A 233 7.86 -30.81 3.22
CA GLY A 233 8.78 -29.69 3.07
C GLY A 233 8.13 -28.43 2.50
N ASN A 234 6.81 -28.33 2.58
CA ASN A 234 6.08 -27.16 2.07
C ASN A 234 6.39 -25.91 2.90
N ALA A 235 6.41 -24.77 2.23
CA ALA A 235 6.55 -23.47 2.86
C ALA A 235 5.73 -22.39 2.14
N PHE A 236 5.59 -21.23 2.78
CA PHE A 236 4.99 -20.03 2.20
C PHE A 236 6.09 -19.04 1.84
N TRP A 237 6.08 -18.59 0.59
CA TRP A 237 7.10 -17.75 -0.01
C TRP A 237 6.48 -16.40 -0.37
N VAL A 238 7.14 -15.32 0.05
CA VAL A 238 6.75 -13.94 -0.25
C VAL A 238 7.81 -13.28 -1.11
N ALA A 239 7.42 -12.20 -1.80
CA ALA A 239 8.34 -11.40 -2.58
C ALA A 239 9.42 -10.75 -1.69
N GLN A 240 10.64 -10.67 -2.20
CA GLN A 240 11.72 -9.93 -1.56
C GLN A 240 11.40 -8.43 -1.48
N CYS A 241 11.86 -7.78 -0.41
CA CYS A 241 11.56 -6.38 -0.09
C CYS A 241 10.06 -6.06 0.12
N ALA A 242 9.17 -7.05 0.13
CA ALA A 242 7.73 -6.80 0.29
C ALA A 242 7.35 -6.34 1.71
N GLY A 243 8.17 -6.68 2.71
CA GLY A 243 7.87 -6.38 4.11
C GLY A 243 6.60 -7.06 4.58
N LEU A 244 6.38 -8.32 4.15
CA LEU A 244 5.19 -9.09 4.49
C LEU A 244 5.47 -10.03 5.66
N SER A 245 4.48 -10.13 6.55
CA SER A 245 4.40 -11.14 7.60
C SER A 245 3.37 -12.19 7.21
N VAL A 246 3.69 -13.46 7.40
CA VAL A 246 2.76 -14.58 7.17
C VAL A 246 2.56 -15.33 8.48
N THR A 247 1.30 -15.51 8.87
CA THR A 247 0.92 -16.32 10.04
C THR A 247 0.03 -17.47 9.62
N LEU A 248 0.12 -18.58 10.34
CA LEU A 248 -0.76 -19.73 10.19
C LEU A 248 -1.21 -20.20 11.58
N ALA A 249 -2.52 -20.14 11.83
CA ALA A 249 -3.11 -20.55 13.10
C ALA A 249 -4.22 -21.59 12.90
N GLU A 250 -4.40 -22.45 13.90
CA GLU A 250 -5.60 -23.25 14.01
C GLU A 250 -6.77 -22.37 14.45
N VAL A 251 -7.88 -22.45 13.75
CA VAL A 251 -9.13 -21.76 14.09
C VAL A 251 -10.26 -22.76 14.27
N GLN A 252 -10.98 -22.60 15.37
CA GLN A 252 -12.17 -23.37 15.71
C GLN A 252 -13.38 -22.44 15.77
N TRP A 253 -14.58 -23.04 15.72
CA TRP A 253 -15.80 -22.30 16.02
C TRP A 253 -15.94 -22.11 17.53
N TRP A 254 -16.20 -20.88 17.97
CA TRP A 254 -16.61 -20.58 19.34
C TRP A 254 -17.95 -19.86 19.37
N GLY A 255 -18.72 -20.08 20.43
CA GLY A 255 -20.00 -19.41 20.64
C GLY A 255 -19.79 -17.97 21.10
N GLY A 256 -20.38 -17.02 20.38
CA GLY A 256 -20.44 -15.61 20.76
C GLY A 256 -21.75 -15.29 21.45
N GLN A 257 -22.65 -14.64 20.72
CA GLN A 257 -23.93 -14.14 21.22
C GLN A 257 -25.08 -15.13 20.99
N VAL A 258 -26.01 -15.21 21.94
CA VAL A 258 -27.30 -15.88 21.76
C VAL A 258 -28.31 -14.89 21.18
N VAL A 259 -28.97 -15.29 20.09
CA VAL A 259 -30.00 -14.50 19.41
C VAL A 259 -31.37 -15.10 19.68
N GLN A 260 -32.26 -14.27 20.19
CA GLN A 260 -33.65 -14.62 20.47
C GLN A 260 -34.55 -14.08 19.37
N GLY A 261 -35.39 -14.94 18.80
CA GLY A 261 -36.33 -14.58 17.74
C GLY A 261 -37.58 -13.86 18.24
N ALA A 262 -37.72 -13.62 19.55
CA ALA A 262 -38.93 -13.11 20.17
C ALA A 262 -39.24 -11.63 19.87
N GLN A 263 -38.26 -10.86 19.40
CA GLN A 263 -38.45 -9.46 19.05
C GLN A 263 -39.01 -9.33 17.64
N ALA A 264 -39.91 -8.38 17.42
CA ALA A 264 -40.35 -7.99 16.08
C ALA A 264 -39.26 -7.18 15.37
N LEU A 265 -39.19 -7.31 14.04
CA LEU A 265 -38.35 -6.46 13.20
C LEU A 265 -39.19 -5.38 12.54
N THR A 266 -38.56 -4.24 12.25
CA THR A 266 -39.19 -3.16 11.47
C THR A 266 -39.20 -3.55 9.99
N ALA A 267 -40.36 -3.46 9.36
CA ALA A 267 -40.50 -3.75 7.93
C ALA A 267 -39.60 -2.82 7.10
N GLY A 268 -38.85 -3.40 6.15
CA GLY A 268 -37.92 -2.66 5.28
C GLY A 268 -36.56 -2.34 5.91
N GLN A 269 -36.38 -2.52 7.22
CA GLN A 269 -35.09 -2.29 7.88
C GLN A 269 -34.19 -3.53 7.74
N ALA A 270 -33.04 -3.37 7.10
CA ALA A 270 -32.08 -4.47 6.94
C ALA A 270 -31.42 -4.84 8.28
N VAL A 271 -31.27 -6.14 8.51
CA VAL A 271 -30.38 -6.70 9.53
C VAL A 271 -29.04 -6.98 8.87
N GLN A 272 -27.99 -6.39 9.43
CA GLN A 272 -26.64 -6.43 8.89
C GLN A 272 -25.70 -7.18 9.81
N ALA A 273 -24.64 -7.72 9.24
CA ALA A 273 -23.52 -8.30 9.95
C ALA A 273 -22.22 -8.01 9.21
N TRP A 274 -21.14 -7.86 9.96
CA TRP A 274 -19.84 -7.47 9.42
C TRP A 274 -18.73 -8.31 10.02
N ALA A 275 -17.72 -8.60 9.20
CA ALA A 275 -16.42 -9.09 9.60
C ALA A 275 -15.36 -8.05 9.25
N TYR A 276 -14.69 -7.52 10.27
CA TYR A 276 -13.56 -6.62 10.10
C TYR A 276 -12.29 -7.24 10.63
N ASP A 277 -11.16 -6.92 10.01
CA ASP A 277 -9.87 -7.12 10.65
C ASP A 277 -9.78 -6.27 11.93
N ALA A 278 -9.31 -6.88 13.00
CA ALA A 278 -9.20 -6.25 14.31
C ALA A 278 -8.06 -5.24 14.39
N TYR A 279 -7.08 -5.29 13.47
CA TYR A 279 -5.89 -4.45 13.51
C TYR A 279 -5.94 -3.32 12.49
N SER A 280 -6.29 -3.64 11.24
CA SER A 280 -6.27 -2.71 10.11
C SER A 280 -7.63 -2.11 9.79
N HIS A 281 -8.69 -2.54 10.48
CA HIS A 281 -10.09 -2.20 10.18
C HIS A 281 -10.51 -2.48 8.73
N ARG A 282 -9.83 -3.40 8.06
CA ARG A 282 -10.25 -3.82 6.72
C ARG A 282 -11.53 -4.62 6.80
N LEU A 283 -12.55 -4.24 6.03
CA LEU A 283 -13.75 -5.06 5.85
C LEU A 283 -13.36 -6.35 5.12
N LEU A 284 -13.62 -7.49 5.75
CA LEU A 284 -13.38 -8.81 5.19
C LEU A 284 -14.59 -9.24 4.37
N ASP A 285 -15.77 -9.17 4.98
CA ASP A 285 -17.06 -9.51 4.38
C ASP A 285 -18.18 -8.79 5.14
N SER A 286 -19.32 -8.63 4.49
CA SER A 286 -20.55 -8.15 5.11
C SER A 286 -21.76 -8.92 4.61
N PHE A 287 -22.83 -8.85 5.38
CA PHE A 287 -24.10 -9.47 5.09
C PHE A 287 -25.22 -8.47 5.39
N SER A 288 -26.23 -8.45 4.52
CA SER A 288 -27.42 -7.61 4.68
C SER A 288 -28.65 -8.42 4.30
N TRP A 289 -29.66 -8.42 5.16
CA TRP A 289 -30.90 -9.14 4.95
C TRP A 289 -32.11 -8.29 5.34
N THR A 290 -33.03 -8.11 4.41
CA THR A 290 -34.26 -7.35 4.63
C THR A 290 -35.43 -8.32 4.85
N PRO A 291 -36.09 -8.30 6.01
CA PRO A 291 -37.24 -9.15 6.26
C PRO A 291 -38.43 -8.76 5.37
N THR A 292 -39.16 -9.76 4.88
CA THR A 292 -40.50 -9.54 4.30
C THR A 292 -41.51 -9.20 5.40
N ALA A 293 -42.66 -8.62 5.02
CA ALA A 293 -43.73 -8.31 5.97
C ALA A 293 -44.16 -9.52 6.83
N ALA A 294 -44.22 -10.72 6.23
CA ALA A 294 -44.55 -11.96 6.94
C ALA A 294 -43.49 -12.41 7.95
N GLN A 295 -42.23 -11.98 7.78
CA GLN A 295 -41.12 -12.32 8.66
C GLN A 295 -40.92 -11.31 9.79
N CYS A 296 -41.46 -10.09 9.67
CA CYS A 296 -41.28 -9.03 10.67
C CYS A 296 -41.88 -9.37 12.04
N SER A 297 -42.85 -10.29 12.11
CA SER A 297 -43.47 -10.70 13.36
C SER A 297 -42.51 -11.48 14.26
N ALA A 298 -42.67 -11.31 15.58
CA ALA A 298 -41.97 -12.07 16.60
C ALA A 298 -42.02 -13.59 16.32
N GLY A 299 -40.88 -14.24 16.38
CA GLY A 299 -40.69 -15.68 16.16
C GLY A 299 -40.70 -16.13 14.70
N LYS A 300 -40.77 -15.22 13.72
CA LYS A 300 -40.89 -15.58 12.29
C LYS A 300 -39.64 -15.32 11.44
N TRP A 301 -38.74 -14.44 11.87
CA TRP A 301 -37.56 -14.06 11.08
C TRP A 301 -36.33 -14.94 11.30
N LEU A 302 -36.11 -15.45 12.52
CA LEU A 302 -34.81 -15.98 12.94
C LEU A 302 -34.27 -17.12 12.06
N GLY A 303 -35.14 -18.09 11.71
CA GLY A 303 -34.74 -19.19 10.82
C GLY A 303 -34.37 -18.73 9.40
N ALA A 304 -35.16 -17.83 8.83
CA ALA A 304 -34.90 -17.31 7.47
C ALA A 304 -33.63 -16.45 7.42
N TRP A 305 -33.43 -15.61 8.44
CA TRP A 305 -32.21 -14.83 8.58
C TRP A 305 -30.97 -15.72 8.74
N ALA A 306 -31.03 -16.73 9.61
CA ALA A 306 -29.92 -17.66 9.83
C ALA A 306 -29.56 -18.45 8.57
N ALA A 307 -30.55 -18.95 7.82
CA ALA A 307 -30.30 -19.62 6.55
C ALA A 307 -29.63 -18.69 5.53
N ALA A 308 -30.07 -17.43 5.44
CA ALA A 308 -29.47 -16.44 4.56
C ALA A 308 -28.03 -16.06 4.98
N LEU A 309 -27.79 -15.86 6.27
CA LEU A 309 -26.45 -15.58 6.81
C LEU A 309 -25.50 -16.74 6.53
N ASN A 310 -25.91 -17.98 6.82
CA ASN A 310 -25.07 -19.17 6.67
C ASN A 310 -24.72 -19.47 5.20
N ALA A 311 -25.57 -19.05 4.25
CA ALA A 311 -25.32 -19.18 2.82
C ALA A 311 -24.52 -18.01 2.22
N SER A 312 -24.29 -16.94 2.99
CA SER A 312 -23.56 -15.75 2.53
C SER A 312 -22.04 -15.95 2.56
N PRO A 313 -21.26 -15.09 1.86
CA PRO A 313 -19.80 -15.08 1.99
C PRO A 313 -19.31 -14.97 3.44
N LEU A 314 -20.02 -14.18 4.25
CA LEU A 314 -19.77 -14.01 5.69
C LEU A 314 -19.92 -15.32 6.49
N GLY A 315 -20.62 -16.33 5.95
CA GLY A 315 -20.76 -17.68 6.53
C GLY A 315 -19.42 -18.39 6.76
N SER A 316 -18.35 -17.92 6.11
CA SER A 316 -16.99 -18.38 6.40
C SER A 316 -16.48 -17.96 7.78
N TRP A 317 -17.03 -16.89 8.36
CA TRP A 317 -16.61 -16.25 9.62
C TRP A 317 -17.66 -16.34 10.73
N LEU A 318 -18.94 -16.23 10.34
CA LEU A 318 -20.06 -16.10 11.25
C LEU A 318 -21.22 -16.98 10.77
N LEU A 319 -21.67 -17.88 11.64
CA LEU A 319 -22.83 -18.73 11.39
C LEU A 319 -23.84 -18.61 12.54
N ALA A 320 -25.12 -18.72 12.22
CA ALA A 320 -26.18 -18.87 13.20
C ALA A 320 -26.64 -20.33 13.24
N SER A 321 -26.50 -20.98 14.39
CA SER A 321 -26.88 -22.40 14.56
C SER A 321 -27.26 -22.72 15.99
N ALA A 322 -28.11 -23.73 16.17
CA ALA A 322 -28.50 -24.26 17.48
C ALA A 322 -27.38 -25.11 18.13
N ALA A 323 -26.47 -25.65 17.32
CA ALA A 323 -25.36 -26.48 17.75
C ALA A 323 -24.05 -26.04 17.08
N LEU A 324 -22.93 -26.58 17.57
CA LEU A 324 -21.60 -26.34 16.99
C LEU A 324 -21.62 -26.61 15.48
N PRO A 325 -21.23 -25.65 14.62
CA PRO A 325 -21.25 -25.83 13.19
C PRO A 325 -20.36 -26.98 12.73
N THR A 326 -20.87 -27.79 11.81
CA THR A 326 -20.10 -28.80 11.08
C THR A 326 -20.24 -28.58 9.58
N PRO A 327 -19.29 -29.06 8.74
CA PRO A 327 -19.38 -28.92 7.29
C PRO A 327 -20.68 -29.47 6.66
N ALA A 328 -21.42 -30.35 7.37
CA ALA A 328 -22.65 -30.99 6.91
C ALA A 328 -23.95 -30.33 7.43
N ALA A 329 -23.89 -29.35 8.33
CA ALA A 329 -25.06 -28.88 9.10
C ALA A 329 -25.29 -27.36 9.05
N THR A 330 -25.56 -26.80 7.85
CA THR A 330 -25.85 -25.36 7.67
C THR A 330 -27.34 -25.02 7.63
N GLY A 331 -28.22 -26.03 7.52
CA GLY A 331 -29.67 -25.85 7.45
C GLY A 331 -30.27 -25.54 8.83
N VAL A 332 -30.93 -24.38 8.96
CA VAL A 332 -31.67 -23.99 10.16
C VAL A 332 -33.14 -23.74 9.79
N THR A 333 -34.06 -24.48 10.40
CA THR A 333 -35.51 -24.26 10.24
C THR A 333 -36.19 -24.08 11.60
N ASN A 334 -37.00 -23.02 11.74
CA ASN A 334 -37.90 -22.78 12.88
C ASN A 334 -37.24 -22.84 14.26
N ALA A 335 -36.15 -22.08 14.46
CA ALA A 335 -35.55 -21.89 15.78
C ALA A 335 -36.11 -20.64 16.48
N THR A 336 -36.44 -20.77 17.77
CA THR A 336 -36.77 -19.63 18.65
C THR A 336 -35.51 -18.96 19.22
N GLN A 337 -34.41 -19.70 19.28
CA GLN A 337 -33.12 -19.27 19.80
C GLN A 337 -31.99 -19.89 18.98
N LEU A 338 -30.96 -19.11 18.67
CA LEU A 338 -29.74 -19.56 17.99
C LEU A 338 -28.50 -18.98 18.66
N THR A 339 -27.35 -19.63 18.47
CA THR A 339 -26.04 -19.07 18.84
C THR A 339 -25.35 -18.56 17.58
N LEU A 340 -24.74 -17.38 17.68
CA LEU A 340 -23.78 -16.88 16.69
C LEU A 340 -22.43 -17.51 16.96
N TRP A 341 -22.05 -18.43 16.09
CA TRP A 341 -20.76 -19.08 16.08
C TRP A 341 -19.80 -18.28 15.22
N GLN A 342 -18.61 -18.06 15.76
CA GLN A 342 -17.59 -17.23 15.18
C GLN A 342 -16.31 -18.04 15.02
N ARG A 343 -15.55 -17.76 13.96
CA ARG A 343 -14.19 -18.27 13.79
C ARG A 343 -13.30 -17.26 13.07
N GLY A 344 -12.00 -17.44 13.18
CA GLY A 344 -10.99 -16.60 12.54
C GLY A 344 -9.90 -16.18 13.51
N GLU A 345 -8.85 -15.53 13.00
CA GLU A 345 -7.77 -14.97 13.80
C GLU A 345 -7.80 -13.44 13.66
N GLY A 346 -7.83 -12.70 14.77
CA GLY A 346 -7.82 -11.24 14.69
C GLY A 346 -9.01 -10.64 13.94
N VAL A 347 -10.21 -11.24 14.06
CA VAL A 347 -11.43 -10.75 13.40
C VAL A 347 -12.39 -10.17 14.43
N ARG A 348 -13.00 -9.02 14.13
CA ARG A 348 -14.15 -8.47 14.84
C ARG A 348 -15.43 -8.78 14.07
N LEU A 349 -16.37 -9.42 14.76
CA LEU A 349 -17.66 -9.81 14.20
C LEU A 349 -18.77 -9.16 15.02
N PHE A 350 -19.67 -8.47 14.33
CA PHE A 350 -20.82 -7.83 14.97
C PHE A 350 -22.00 -7.76 14.02
N THR A 351 -23.17 -7.50 14.59
CA THR A 351 -24.45 -7.46 13.87
C THR A 351 -25.25 -6.23 14.25
N SER A 352 -26.22 -5.84 13.43
CA SER A 352 -27.20 -4.80 13.76
C SER A 352 -28.47 -5.35 14.43
N LEU A 353 -28.42 -6.59 14.96
CA LEU A 353 -29.55 -7.24 15.61
C LEU A 353 -30.14 -6.37 16.75
N PRO A 354 -31.46 -6.37 16.94
CA PRO A 354 -32.16 -5.52 17.91
C PRO A 354 -32.11 -6.04 19.36
N ALA A 355 -31.05 -6.75 19.76
CA ALA A 355 -30.88 -7.16 21.14
C ALA A 355 -30.47 -5.97 22.03
N GLY A 356 -31.08 -5.84 23.21
CA GLY A 356 -30.87 -4.68 24.10
C GLY A 356 -29.43 -4.51 24.56
N ASP A 357 -28.64 -5.59 24.55
CA ASP A 357 -27.22 -5.58 24.91
C ASP A 357 -26.27 -5.50 23.70
N ASN A 358 -26.80 -5.49 22.47
CA ASN A 358 -25.97 -5.44 21.26
C ASN A 358 -25.45 -4.03 20.95
N TRP A 359 -26.04 -2.98 21.54
CA TRP A 359 -25.72 -1.58 21.21
C TRP A 359 -25.03 -0.89 22.38
N VAL A 360 -24.04 -0.06 22.07
CA VAL A 360 -23.29 0.76 23.02
C VAL A 360 -23.46 2.23 22.66
N ALA A 361 -23.79 3.03 23.68
CA ALA A 361 -23.96 4.47 23.55
C ALA A 361 -22.60 5.16 23.30
N GLY A 362 -22.57 6.01 22.28
CA GLY A 362 -21.49 6.93 21.97
C GLY A 362 -21.80 8.37 22.42
N PRO A 363 -21.18 9.38 21.77
CA PRO A 363 -21.38 10.78 22.11
C PRO A 363 -22.83 11.23 21.89
N ARG A 364 -23.26 12.20 22.70
CA ARG A 364 -24.55 12.86 22.53
C ARG A 364 -24.47 13.87 21.40
N LEU A 365 -25.51 13.95 20.57
CA LEU A 365 -25.53 14.91 19.46
C LEU A 365 -25.63 16.36 19.97
N ASP A 366 -26.36 16.59 21.05
CA ASP A 366 -26.49 17.91 21.68
C ASP A 366 -25.18 18.45 22.29
N SER A 367 -24.16 17.61 22.49
CA SER A 367 -22.86 18.04 23.02
C SER A 367 -22.08 18.95 22.07
N VAL A 368 -22.39 18.87 20.78
CA VAL A 368 -21.79 19.69 19.72
C VAL A 368 -22.78 20.67 19.12
N TRP A 369 -23.92 20.87 19.75
CA TRP A 369 -24.90 21.85 19.33
C TRP A 369 -24.57 23.25 19.86
N GLY A 370 -24.56 24.25 18.97
CA GLY A 370 -24.53 25.67 19.34
C GLY A 370 -25.61 26.48 18.61
N SER A 371 -25.87 26.19 17.33
CA SER A 371 -26.91 26.82 16.52
C SER A 371 -27.37 25.94 15.34
N VAL A 372 -28.53 26.25 14.74
CA VAL A 372 -29.08 25.58 13.55
C VAL A 372 -28.14 25.58 12.33
N ASN A 373 -27.16 26.47 12.31
CA ASN A 373 -26.20 26.63 11.21
C ASN A 373 -24.85 25.97 11.49
N ASP A 374 -24.66 25.35 12.65
CA ASP A 374 -23.36 24.82 13.05
C ASP A 374 -23.02 23.55 12.26
N ALA A 375 -21.84 23.56 11.64
CA ALA A 375 -21.23 22.39 11.05
C ALA A 375 -20.55 21.52 12.12
N VAL A 376 -20.52 20.22 11.88
CA VAL A 376 -19.91 19.24 12.78
C VAL A 376 -18.92 18.39 12.00
N LEU A 377 -17.70 18.27 12.50
CA LEU A 377 -16.77 17.23 12.08
C LEU A 377 -17.11 15.96 12.85
N VAL A 378 -17.38 14.90 12.10
CA VAL A 378 -17.54 13.55 12.60
C VAL A 378 -16.28 12.79 12.26
N THR A 379 -15.61 12.24 13.27
CA THR A 379 -14.35 11.52 13.13
C THR A 379 -14.54 10.10 13.66
N VAL A 380 -14.14 9.12 12.86
CA VAL A 380 -14.23 7.69 13.20
C VAL A 380 -12.84 7.10 13.26
N ARG A 381 -12.45 6.59 14.43
CA ARG A 381 -11.11 6.07 14.69
C ARG A 381 -11.12 4.61 15.10
N HIS A 382 -10.01 3.96 14.79
CA HIS A 382 -9.77 2.60 15.19
C HIS A 382 -9.63 2.47 16.72
N PRO A 383 -10.30 1.52 17.39
CA PRO A 383 -10.28 1.36 18.85
C PRO A 383 -8.90 1.35 19.49
N TYR A 384 -7.95 0.70 18.82
CA TYR A 384 -6.67 0.36 19.41
C TYR A 384 -5.55 1.24 18.88
N SER A 385 -5.51 1.46 17.56
CA SER A 385 -4.44 2.24 16.93
C SER A 385 -4.74 3.73 16.86
N GLN A 386 -5.96 4.16 17.17
CA GLN A 386 -6.43 5.55 16.99
C GLN A 386 -6.33 6.06 15.55
N GLN A 387 -5.99 5.21 14.60
CA GLN A 387 -5.91 5.54 13.18
C GLN A 387 -7.26 6.09 12.71
N LEU A 388 -7.23 7.19 11.96
CA LEU A 388 -8.43 7.72 11.33
C LEU A 388 -8.93 6.72 10.27
N LEU A 389 -10.15 6.24 10.45
CA LEU A 389 -10.81 5.32 9.54
C LEU A 389 -11.69 6.07 8.54
N GLY A 390 -12.26 7.19 8.98
CA GLY A 390 -13.07 8.05 8.14
C GLY A 390 -13.44 9.33 8.86
N HIS A 391 -13.83 10.32 8.09
CA HIS A 391 -14.37 11.56 8.60
C HIS A 391 -15.47 12.08 7.66
N GLU A 392 -16.34 12.93 8.19
CA GLU A 392 -17.36 13.63 7.41
C GLU A 392 -17.61 14.99 8.05
N VAL A 393 -17.93 16.00 7.25
CA VAL A 393 -18.40 17.29 7.78
C VAL A 393 -19.86 17.43 7.46
N PHE A 394 -20.68 17.36 8.51
CA PHE A 394 -22.09 17.69 8.40
C PHE A 394 -22.25 19.20 8.25
N GLN A 395 -22.96 19.63 7.21
CA GLN A 395 -23.29 21.02 6.93
C GLN A 395 -24.82 21.18 6.88
N PRO A 396 -25.45 21.70 7.94
CA PRO A 396 -26.91 21.86 7.96
C PRO A 396 -27.37 22.88 6.92
N THR A 397 -28.51 22.62 6.29
CA THR A 397 -29.16 23.56 5.36
C THR A 397 -30.59 23.82 5.81
N GLU A 398 -30.92 25.08 6.12
CA GLU A 398 -32.29 25.55 6.40
C GLU A 398 -33.06 24.74 7.48
N LEU A 399 -32.42 24.46 8.62
CA LEU A 399 -33.03 23.70 9.72
C LEU A 399 -33.74 24.62 10.73
N SER A 400 -34.92 24.21 11.19
CA SER A 400 -35.83 25.04 11.99
C SER A 400 -35.43 25.18 13.46
N ASP A 401 -34.85 24.13 14.03
CA ASP A 401 -34.58 24.00 15.47
C ASP A 401 -33.54 22.90 15.74
N GLN A 402 -33.21 22.71 17.01
CA GLN A 402 -32.27 21.69 17.47
C GLN A 402 -32.72 20.26 17.11
N SER A 403 -34.01 19.94 17.21
CA SER A 403 -34.49 18.58 16.92
C SER A 403 -34.38 18.25 15.44
N ALA A 404 -34.70 19.20 14.56
CA ALA A 404 -34.49 19.08 13.12
C ALA A 404 -33.00 18.92 12.77
N TRP A 405 -32.12 19.65 13.47
CA TRP A 405 -30.67 19.53 13.31
C TRP A 405 -30.11 18.18 13.77
N GLU A 406 -30.53 17.70 14.94
CA GLU A 406 -30.11 16.39 15.45
C GLU A 406 -30.55 15.26 14.52
N ALA A 407 -31.77 15.33 13.98
CA ALA A 407 -32.28 14.37 13.02
C ALA A 407 -31.52 14.40 11.67
N ALA A 408 -31.13 15.59 11.20
CA ALA A 408 -30.35 15.74 9.98
C ALA A 408 -28.91 15.22 10.16
N LEU A 409 -28.25 15.54 11.28
CA LEU A 409 -26.92 15.03 11.63
C LEU A 409 -26.95 13.50 11.77
N ALA A 410 -27.97 12.97 12.45
CA ALA A 410 -28.23 11.53 12.57
C ALA A 410 -28.32 10.83 11.21
N THR A 411 -29.06 11.42 10.27
CA THR A 411 -29.23 10.89 8.91
C THR A 411 -27.89 10.90 8.16
N ALA A 412 -27.18 12.03 8.19
CA ALA A 412 -25.88 12.17 7.50
C ALA A 412 -24.84 11.15 7.99
N ILE A 413 -24.81 10.86 9.30
CA ILE A 413 -23.91 9.85 9.87
C ILE A 413 -24.32 8.45 9.43
N GLY A 414 -25.61 8.10 9.49
CA GLY A 414 -26.11 6.78 9.10
C GLY A 414 -25.90 6.47 7.62
N ASP A 415 -25.98 7.48 6.74
CA ASP A 415 -25.71 7.33 5.31
C ASP A 415 -24.24 7.03 5.02
N LYS A 416 -23.33 7.53 5.86
CA LYS A 416 -21.88 7.37 5.69
C LYS A 416 -21.33 6.10 6.34
N TRP A 417 -21.81 5.78 7.54
CA TRP A 417 -21.36 4.64 8.34
C TRP A 417 -22.54 3.73 8.72
N PRO A 418 -22.81 2.68 7.92
CA PRO A 418 -23.97 1.81 8.16
C PRO A 418 -23.89 1.02 9.48
N GLU A 419 -22.68 0.88 10.04
CA GLU A 419 -22.46 0.32 11.39
C GLU A 419 -22.87 1.26 12.53
N MET A 420 -23.23 2.51 12.24
CA MET A 420 -23.65 3.50 13.23
C MET A 420 -25.13 3.80 13.07
N LEU A 421 -25.79 4.02 14.20
CA LEU A 421 -27.16 4.52 14.25
C LEU A 421 -27.23 5.69 15.22
N ALA A 422 -28.06 6.66 14.90
CA ALA A 422 -28.49 7.65 15.88
C ALA A 422 -29.87 7.25 16.42
N GLY A 423 -30.05 7.43 17.73
CA GLY A 423 -31.32 7.13 18.38
C GLY A 423 -31.41 7.80 19.74
N ARG A 424 -32.62 7.85 20.29
CA ARG A 424 -32.83 8.39 21.63
C ARG A 424 -32.49 7.36 22.68
N GLU A 425 -31.90 7.82 23.78
CA GLU A 425 -31.65 7.00 24.96
C GLU A 425 -32.98 6.70 25.67
N GLY A 426 -33.28 5.41 25.83
CA GLY A 426 -34.40 4.91 26.62
C GLY A 426 -34.19 5.13 28.12
N ALA A 427 -35.25 4.94 28.93
CA ALA A 427 -35.19 5.13 30.38
C ALA A 427 -34.21 4.18 31.09
N ASP A 428 -33.90 3.04 30.49
CA ASP A 428 -32.96 2.01 30.93
C ASP A 428 -31.60 2.11 30.23
N ALA A 429 -31.29 3.26 29.60
CA ALA A 429 -30.11 3.49 28.77
C ALA A 429 -30.01 2.53 27.56
N SER A 430 -31.14 2.01 27.08
CA SER A 430 -31.21 1.25 25.83
C SER A 430 -31.37 2.16 24.60
N LEU A 431 -31.09 1.62 23.42
CA LEU A 431 -31.33 2.28 22.14
C LEU A 431 -32.83 2.24 21.79
N ASP A 432 -33.49 3.40 21.74
CA ASP A 432 -34.77 3.53 21.07
C ASP A 432 -34.60 4.02 19.62
N ARG A 433 -34.79 3.10 18.68
CA ARG A 433 -34.70 3.35 17.24
C ARG A 433 -35.88 4.14 16.68
N ALA A 434 -37.04 4.11 17.35
CA ALA A 434 -38.22 4.83 16.89
C ALA A 434 -38.13 6.34 17.20
N GLY A 435 -37.13 6.76 17.97
CA GLY A 435 -36.94 8.16 18.37
C GLY A 435 -38.06 8.68 19.29
N GLN A 436 -38.82 7.79 19.93
CA GLN A 436 -39.93 8.13 20.83
C GLN A 436 -39.51 8.21 22.30
N GLY A 437 -38.29 7.78 22.62
CA GLY A 437 -37.68 7.92 23.92
C GLY A 437 -37.63 9.38 24.36
N GLN A 438 -37.61 9.62 25.67
CA GLN A 438 -37.52 10.99 26.19
C GLN A 438 -36.08 11.43 26.48
N GLY A 439 -35.10 10.54 26.31
CA GLY A 439 -33.68 10.84 26.49
C GLY A 439 -33.07 11.64 25.33
N ALA A 440 -31.81 12.02 25.50
CA ALA A 440 -31.03 12.73 24.49
C ALA A 440 -30.75 11.86 23.27
N TRP A 441 -30.56 12.50 22.11
CA TRP A 441 -30.04 11.84 20.93
C TRP A 441 -28.58 11.47 21.13
N ARG A 442 -28.24 10.23 20.80
CA ARG A 442 -26.88 9.70 20.84
C ARG A 442 -26.56 8.95 19.57
N LEU A 443 -25.27 8.89 19.26
CA LEU A 443 -24.75 7.85 18.39
C LEU A 443 -24.68 6.52 19.12
N TRP A 444 -24.93 5.45 18.40
CA TRP A 444 -24.90 4.09 18.87
C TRP A 444 -24.15 3.24 17.86
N GLN A 445 -23.39 2.30 18.38
CA GLN A 445 -22.68 1.31 17.58
C GLN A 445 -22.88 -0.08 18.17
N PRO A 446 -22.77 -1.14 17.36
CA PRO A 446 -22.69 -2.51 17.85
C PRO A 446 -21.56 -2.66 18.86
N ARG A 447 -21.79 -3.38 19.95
CA ARG A 447 -20.85 -3.54 21.08
C ARG A 447 -19.45 -3.97 20.64
N PHE A 448 -19.35 -4.84 19.65
CA PHE A 448 -18.06 -5.37 19.17
C PHE A 448 -17.48 -4.62 17.97
N ALA A 449 -18.13 -3.53 17.51
CA ALA A 449 -17.52 -2.63 16.53
C ALA A 449 -16.33 -1.89 17.16
N GLY A 450 -16.51 -1.38 18.39
CA GLY A 450 -15.46 -0.73 19.17
C GLY A 450 -14.91 0.54 18.54
N LEU A 451 -15.63 1.19 17.64
CA LEU A 451 -15.18 2.41 16.98
C LEU A 451 -15.12 3.55 17.99
N LEU A 452 -14.11 4.40 17.84
CA LEU A 452 -14.01 5.64 18.60
C LEU A 452 -14.62 6.75 17.77
N LEU A 453 -15.67 7.36 18.32
CA LEU A 453 -16.47 8.37 17.64
C LEU A 453 -16.25 9.70 18.33
N GLU A 454 -15.84 10.68 17.56
CA GLU A 454 -15.64 12.04 18.02
C GLU A 454 -16.52 12.97 17.20
N LEU A 455 -17.20 13.86 17.91
CA LEU A 455 -17.98 14.95 17.33
C LEU A 455 -17.32 16.24 17.74
N GLN A 456 -17.08 17.12 16.77
CA GLN A 456 -16.53 18.45 17.02
C GLN A 456 -17.39 19.51 16.34
N ASN A 457 -17.88 20.47 17.12
CA ASN A 457 -18.53 21.66 16.58
C ASN A 457 -17.48 22.55 15.89
N LEU A 458 -17.71 22.85 14.62
CA LEU A 458 -16.83 23.67 13.79
C LEU A 458 -17.34 25.12 13.65
N GLY A 459 -18.48 25.45 14.26
CA GLY A 459 -19.21 26.70 14.13
C GLY A 459 -19.96 26.80 12.80
N ASP A 460 -20.22 28.03 12.39
CA ASP A 460 -20.97 28.39 11.17
C ASP A 460 -20.54 27.60 9.92
N SER A 461 -21.46 26.80 9.38
CA SER A 461 -21.29 25.92 8.23
C SER A 461 -20.87 26.64 6.95
N SER A 462 -21.26 27.91 6.76
CA SER A 462 -20.90 28.70 5.58
C SER A 462 -19.39 28.94 5.44
N LYS A 463 -18.62 28.69 6.51
CA LYS A 463 -17.17 28.93 6.58
C LYS A 463 -16.33 27.72 6.18
N TRP A 464 -16.93 26.54 5.96
CA TRP A 464 -16.22 25.28 5.75
C TRP A 464 -16.36 24.79 4.31
N THR A 465 -15.25 24.90 3.56
CA THR A 465 -15.12 24.32 2.22
C THR A 465 -14.26 23.06 2.27
N ALA A 466 -14.33 22.22 1.22
CA ALA A 466 -13.48 21.03 1.11
C ALA A 466 -11.97 21.34 1.22
N ASP A 467 -11.50 22.46 0.64
CA ASP A 467 -10.11 22.91 0.77
C ASP A 467 -9.73 23.29 2.20
N ARG A 468 -10.61 24.02 2.90
CA ARG A 468 -10.38 24.40 4.30
C ARG A 468 -10.36 23.18 5.22
N LEU A 469 -11.25 22.21 4.96
CA LEU A 469 -11.27 20.94 5.67
C LEU A 469 -9.97 20.15 5.43
N GLY A 470 -9.52 20.04 4.19
CA GLY A 470 -8.24 19.40 3.86
C GLY A 470 -7.07 20.03 4.61
N LYS A 471 -6.98 21.37 4.63
CA LYS A 471 -5.96 22.11 5.39
C LYS A 471 -6.07 21.89 6.90
N TYR A 472 -7.29 21.83 7.43
CA TYR A 472 -7.54 21.58 8.84
C TYR A 472 -7.03 20.19 9.25
N LEU A 473 -7.41 19.15 8.50
CA LEU A 473 -7.03 17.76 8.76
C LEU A 473 -5.53 17.51 8.54
N LEU A 474 -4.91 18.23 7.60
CA LEU A 474 -3.45 18.24 7.43
C LEU A 474 -2.73 18.88 8.62
N ALA A 475 -3.29 19.95 9.20
CA ALA A 475 -2.69 20.64 10.35
C ALA A 475 -2.87 19.87 11.67
N THR A 476 -3.85 18.96 11.75
CA THR A 476 -4.11 18.11 12.92
C THR A 476 -3.46 16.73 12.82
N ASP A 477 -2.68 16.45 11.77
CA ASP A 477 -2.03 15.15 11.50
C ASP A 477 -3.03 13.99 11.28
N GLU A 478 -4.25 14.33 10.82
CA GLU A 478 -5.38 13.41 10.77
C GLU A 478 -5.67 12.80 9.39
N LEU A 479 -5.00 13.14 8.27
CA LEU A 479 -5.28 12.52 6.97
C LEU A 479 -4.08 12.35 6.00
N PRO A 480 -4.22 11.46 4.98
CA PRO A 480 -3.19 11.10 4.02
C PRO A 480 -2.91 12.24 3.04
N ASP A 481 -1.66 12.34 2.65
CA ASP A 481 -1.16 13.17 1.56
C ASP A 481 -1.67 12.59 0.22
N SER A 482 -3.00 12.60 0.02
CA SER A 482 -3.66 12.17 -1.21
C SER A 482 -4.41 13.30 -1.92
N SER A 483 -4.26 14.55 -1.47
CA SER A 483 -4.54 15.69 -2.32
C SER A 483 -3.30 15.97 -3.17
N SER A 484 -3.18 15.23 -4.28
CA SER A 484 -2.67 15.89 -5.47
C SER A 484 -3.56 17.13 -5.66
N THR A 485 -3.02 18.32 -5.37
CA THR A 485 -3.64 19.59 -5.69
C THR A 485 -3.67 19.74 -7.22
N GLU A 486 -4.49 18.93 -7.89
CA GLU A 486 -4.75 19.05 -9.31
C GLU A 486 -6.20 19.44 -9.52
N GLY A 487 -6.36 20.62 -10.12
CA GLY A 487 -7.64 21.18 -10.48
C GLY A 487 -7.59 22.68 -10.81
N VAL A 488 -6.51 23.39 -10.48
CA VAL A 488 -6.49 24.87 -10.65
C VAL A 488 -5.30 25.39 -11.47
N TRP A 489 -4.21 24.63 -11.68
CA TRP A 489 -3.02 25.14 -12.34
C TRP A 489 -2.52 24.17 -13.42
N GLY A 490 -2.34 24.66 -14.64
CA GLY A 490 -1.99 23.87 -15.82
C GLY A 490 -0.63 23.18 -15.70
N ARG A 491 -0.43 22.13 -16.51
CA ARG A 491 0.82 21.36 -16.61
C ARG A 491 2.05 22.29 -16.60
N SER A 492 2.99 22.02 -15.70
CA SER A 492 4.29 22.69 -15.67
C SER A 492 5.02 22.43 -17.00
N GLU A 493 5.21 23.46 -17.82
CA GLU A 493 6.01 23.37 -19.05
C GLU A 493 7.45 23.75 -18.71
N VAL A 494 8.31 22.76 -18.48
CA VAL A 494 9.74 22.97 -18.32
C VAL A 494 10.35 23.19 -19.70
N LYS A 495 10.50 24.44 -20.11
CA LYS A 495 11.30 24.79 -21.28
C LYS A 495 12.74 24.92 -20.85
N MET A 496 13.51 23.87 -21.08
CA MET A 496 14.94 23.89 -20.88
C MET A 496 15.68 24.14 -22.18
N TYR A 497 16.61 25.10 -22.12
CA TYR A 497 17.60 25.29 -23.16
C TYR A 497 18.97 25.06 -22.53
N ALA A 498 19.74 24.16 -23.14
CA ALA A 498 21.10 23.84 -22.76
C ALA A 498 22.05 24.35 -23.83
N TYR A 499 22.92 25.30 -23.48
CA TYR A 499 23.98 25.76 -24.37
C TYR A 499 25.33 25.72 -23.68
N THR A 500 26.32 25.17 -24.38
CA THR A 500 27.71 25.14 -23.92
C THR A 500 28.27 26.54 -23.88
N GLN A 501 28.88 26.90 -22.75
CA GLN A 501 29.57 28.17 -22.58
C GLN A 501 31.09 27.99 -22.81
N PRO A 502 31.81 29.04 -23.27
CA PRO A 502 33.26 28.99 -23.52
C PRO A 502 34.10 28.56 -22.31
N GLU A 503 33.61 28.81 -21.10
CA GLU A 503 34.25 28.42 -19.84
C GLU A 503 34.07 26.94 -19.44
N GLY A 504 33.44 26.11 -20.27
CA GLY A 504 33.24 24.68 -19.97
C GLY A 504 32.09 24.39 -19.02
N SER A 505 31.05 25.23 -19.03
CA SER A 505 29.79 25.00 -18.32
C SER A 505 28.63 24.89 -19.30
N VAL A 506 27.51 24.32 -18.84
CA VAL A 506 26.24 24.34 -19.56
C VAL A 506 25.32 25.33 -18.87
N LEU A 507 24.77 26.28 -19.63
CA LEU A 507 23.70 27.14 -19.13
C LEU A 507 22.38 26.38 -19.24
N LEU A 508 21.66 26.26 -18.14
CA LEU A 508 20.34 25.65 -18.04
C LEU A 508 19.32 26.74 -17.72
N GLU A 509 18.40 26.98 -18.64
CA GLU A 509 17.27 27.88 -18.40
C GLU A 509 16.08 27.07 -17.88
N ILE A 510 15.60 27.33 -16.67
CA ILE A 510 14.44 26.62 -16.09
C ILE A 510 13.28 27.59 -15.99
N ARG A 511 12.18 27.26 -16.69
CA ARG A 511 10.92 28.01 -16.62
C ARG A 511 9.85 27.15 -15.95
N HIS A 512 9.41 27.60 -14.78
CA HIS A 512 8.32 27.08 -13.93
C HIS A 512 8.50 25.63 -13.42
N SER A 513 8.53 25.41 -12.09
CA SER A 513 8.59 24.06 -11.52
C SER A 513 7.75 23.90 -10.23
N GLU A 514 6.51 23.45 -10.36
CA GLU A 514 5.69 23.15 -9.17
C GLU A 514 6.13 21.88 -8.43
N ASP A 515 7.07 21.11 -8.97
CA ASP A 515 7.62 19.91 -8.35
C ASP A 515 9.15 19.81 -8.54
N GLU A 516 9.70 18.60 -8.49
CA GLU A 516 11.14 18.36 -8.44
C GLU A 516 11.72 18.10 -9.83
N LEU A 517 12.86 18.73 -10.15
CA LEU A 517 13.63 18.48 -11.37
C LEU A 517 14.95 17.83 -11.02
N VAL A 518 15.36 16.90 -11.88
CA VAL A 518 16.59 16.16 -11.66
C VAL A 518 17.37 16.06 -12.97
N PHE A 519 18.62 16.50 -12.96
CA PHE A 519 19.61 16.21 -13.99
C PHE A 519 20.28 14.89 -13.65
N ARG A 520 20.43 14.01 -14.63
CA ARG A 520 21.20 12.77 -14.52
C ARG A 520 22.21 12.67 -15.65
N LEU A 521 23.48 12.46 -15.30
CA LEU A 521 24.57 12.22 -16.23
C LEU A 521 24.42 10.83 -16.89
N SER A 522 24.62 10.76 -18.21
CA SER A 522 24.49 9.50 -18.96
C SER A 522 25.63 8.53 -18.65
N ASP A 523 25.34 7.24 -18.76
CA ASP A 523 26.34 6.18 -18.54
C ASP A 523 27.48 6.29 -19.55
N GLN A 524 27.16 6.68 -20.79
CA GLN A 524 28.15 6.98 -21.82
C GLN A 524 29.09 8.12 -21.43
N ALA A 525 28.57 9.21 -20.86
CA ALA A 525 29.41 10.32 -20.39
C ALA A 525 30.24 9.92 -19.15
N ARG A 526 29.64 9.16 -18.22
CA ARG A 526 30.34 8.64 -17.03
C ARG A 526 31.51 7.73 -17.40
N ALA A 527 31.32 6.84 -18.37
CA ALA A 527 32.35 5.94 -18.88
C ALA A 527 33.51 6.71 -19.56
N LYS A 528 33.23 7.86 -20.17
CA LYS A 528 34.24 8.79 -20.70
C LYS A 528 34.89 9.67 -19.63
N GLY A 529 34.54 9.51 -18.36
CA GLY A 529 35.14 10.23 -17.24
C GLY A 529 34.49 11.58 -16.90
N TYR A 530 33.37 11.95 -17.53
CA TYR A 530 32.66 13.19 -17.18
C TYR A 530 32.07 13.11 -15.77
N ARG A 531 32.09 14.23 -15.04
CA ARG A 531 31.48 14.37 -13.71
C ARG A 531 30.83 15.74 -13.55
N VAL A 532 29.78 15.82 -12.76
CA VAL A 532 29.23 17.10 -12.31
C VAL A 532 30.07 17.61 -11.14
N VAL A 533 30.47 18.87 -11.20
CA VAL A 533 31.26 19.53 -10.15
C VAL A 533 30.39 20.43 -9.30
N ASP A 534 29.56 21.24 -9.95
CA ASP A 534 28.72 22.23 -9.28
C ASP A 534 27.52 22.61 -10.15
N CYS A 535 26.48 23.14 -9.52
CA CYS A 535 25.39 23.81 -10.19
C CYS A 535 24.88 24.98 -9.35
N TYR A 536 24.93 26.19 -9.90
CA TYR A 536 24.54 27.40 -9.17
C TYR A 536 23.78 28.40 -10.06
N PRO A 537 22.91 29.23 -9.46
CA PRO A 537 22.15 30.21 -10.20
C PRO A 537 23.08 31.27 -10.80
N LYS A 538 22.86 31.65 -12.06
CA LYS A 538 23.66 32.67 -12.73
C LYS A 538 23.47 34.05 -12.07
N PRO A 539 24.54 34.74 -11.67
CA PRO A 539 24.44 36.09 -11.14
C PRO A 539 23.96 37.09 -12.19
N GLY A 540 23.12 38.06 -11.81
CA GLY A 540 22.82 39.24 -12.61
C GLY A 540 21.44 39.31 -13.27
N ILE A 541 20.64 38.23 -13.25
CA ILE A 541 19.25 38.26 -13.74
C ILE A 541 18.30 38.00 -12.57
N ARG A 542 17.56 39.04 -12.14
CA ARG A 542 16.53 38.93 -11.10
C ARG A 542 15.20 38.62 -11.75
N TYR A 543 14.87 37.35 -11.84
CA TYR A 543 13.50 36.91 -12.00
C TYR A 543 12.92 36.60 -10.61
N ASP A 544 11.63 36.83 -10.44
CA ASP A 544 10.90 36.46 -9.22
C ASP A 544 10.74 34.92 -9.20
N SER A 545 11.78 34.23 -8.73
CA SER A 545 11.84 32.76 -8.70
C SER A 545 12.41 32.25 -7.39
N ASN A 546 11.73 31.24 -6.84
CA ASN A 546 12.16 30.50 -5.65
C ASN A 546 12.69 29.10 -5.98
N ILE A 547 12.97 28.80 -7.26
CA ILE A 547 13.62 27.55 -7.67
C ILE A 547 15.04 27.54 -7.10
N ALA A 548 15.40 26.49 -6.36
CA ALA A 548 16.71 26.36 -5.73
C ALA A 548 17.33 24.98 -5.97
N VAL A 549 18.64 24.95 -6.17
CA VAL A 549 19.43 23.72 -6.16
C VAL A 549 19.38 23.15 -4.74
N LYS A 550 18.98 21.90 -4.62
CA LYS A 550 18.89 21.16 -3.36
C LYS A 550 20.11 20.29 -3.13
N THR A 551 20.61 19.66 -4.20
CA THR A 551 21.73 18.72 -4.11
C THR A 551 22.50 18.71 -5.42
N VAL A 552 23.82 18.58 -5.30
CA VAL A 552 24.74 18.31 -6.41
C VAL A 552 25.59 17.12 -6.00
N SER A 553 25.62 16.08 -6.84
CA SER A 553 26.55 14.95 -6.75
C SER A 553 27.41 14.91 -8.02
N SER A 554 28.31 13.93 -8.12
CA SER A 554 29.17 13.76 -9.30
C SER A 554 28.42 13.33 -10.57
N ASP A 555 27.14 12.97 -10.47
CA ASP A 555 26.33 12.47 -11.58
C ASP A 555 24.91 13.06 -11.63
N THR A 556 24.50 13.82 -10.62
CA THR A 556 23.11 14.26 -10.46
C THR A 556 23.04 15.68 -9.93
N VAL A 557 22.08 16.46 -10.42
CA VAL A 557 21.68 17.74 -9.80
C VAL A 557 20.19 17.71 -9.53
N ILE A 558 19.78 18.18 -8.35
CA ILE A 558 18.39 18.22 -7.93
C ILE A 558 17.98 19.67 -7.72
N TRP A 559 16.89 20.09 -8.35
CA TRP A 559 16.22 21.36 -8.07
C TRP A 559 14.89 21.09 -7.37
N GLY A 560 14.67 21.79 -6.26
CA GLY A 560 13.44 21.67 -5.49
C GLY A 560 12.28 22.48 -6.08
N LYS A 561 11.07 22.18 -5.61
CA LYS A 561 9.82 22.90 -5.92
C LYS A 561 9.99 24.41 -5.84
N GLY A 562 9.61 25.10 -6.91
CA GLY A 562 9.67 26.55 -7.03
C GLY A 562 9.04 27.10 -8.31
N ARG A 563 8.35 28.22 -8.22
CA ARG A 563 7.77 28.93 -9.36
C ARG A 563 8.77 29.94 -9.94
N GLY A 564 8.50 30.35 -11.18
CA GLY A 564 9.23 31.43 -11.84
C GLY A 564 10.25 30.93 -12.87
N HIS A 565 11.12 31.84 -13.29
CA HIS A 565 12.14 31.61 -14.30
C HIS A 565 13.52 31.75 -13.65
N ARG A 566 14.45 30.81 -13.86
CA ARG A 566 15.81 30.95 -13.35
C ARG A 566 16.83 30.27 -14.25
N GLU A 567 17.96 30.94 -14.46
CA GLU A 567 19.11 30.39 -15.16
C GLU A 567 20.12 29.79 -14.18
N PHE A 568 20.62 28.59 -14.47
CA PHE A 568 21.64 27.89 -13.70
C PHE A 568 22.85 27.57 -14.57
N LYS A 569 24.05 27.65 -14.00
CA LYS A 569 25.27 27.13 -14.62
C LYS A 569 25.56 25.75 -14.06
N LEU A 570 25.54 24.73 -14.92
CA LEU A 570 26.00 23.38 -14.63
C LEU A 570 27.47 23.26 -15.01
N VAL A 571 28.33 22.95 -14.05
CA VAL A 571 29.78 22.82 -14.24
C VAL A 571 30.14 21.35 -14.33
N LEU A 572 30.87 20.98 -15.38
CA LEU A 572 31.31 19.61 -15.63
C LEU A 572 32.84 19.54 -15.58
N ASP A 573 33.33 18.48 -14.95
CA ASP A 573 34.71 18.01 -15.07
C ASP A 573 34.76 16.92 -16.15
N TYR A 574 35.85 16.88 -16.91
CA TYR A 574 36.05 15.94 -18.02
C TYR A 574 37.54 15.74 -18.30
N PRO A 575 37.97 14.54 -18.72
CA PRO A 575 39.38 14.29 -19.01
C PRO A 575 39.92 15.15 -20.15
N ASP A 576 41.21 15.48 -20.13
CA ASP A 576 41.86 16.26 -21.20
C ASP A 576 41.75 15.58 -22.57
N ALA A 577 41.69 14.25 -22.61
CA ALA A 577 41.48 13.48 -23.84
C ALA A 577 40.11 13.75 -24.51
N CYS A 578 39.17 14.36 -23.78
CA CYS A 578 37.88 14.79 -24.31
C CYS A 578 37.88 16.23 -24.82
N ARG A 579 38.96 17.00 -24.65
CA ARG A 579 39.07 18.35 -25.22
C ARG A 579 39.00 18.27 -26.74
N ASP A 580 38.38 19.28 -27.36
CA ASP A 580 38.16 19.36 -28.81
C ASP A 580 37.27 18.23 -29.39
N ALA A 581 36.60 17.45 -28.53
CA ALA A 581 35.64 16.45 -28.97
C ALA A 581 34.36 17.10 -29.53
N GLN A 582 33.69 16.37 -30.43
CA GLN A 582 32.36 16.76 -30.92
C GLN A 582 31.33 16.81 -29.78
N GLN A 583 30.28 17.60 -29.98
CA GLN A 583 29.17 17.74 -29.05
C GLN A 583 28.62 16.37 -28.62
N LEU A 584 28.50 16.16 -27.31
CA LEU A 584 27.98 14.94 -26.70
C LEU A 584 26.70 15.26 -25.91
N THR A 585 25.69 14.39 -25.96
CA THR A 585 24.61 14.40 -24.97
C THR A 585 25.15 13.84 -23.66
N VAL A 586 25.48 14.73 -22.74
CA VAL A 586 26.10 14.36 -21.45
C VAL A 586 25.09 13.84 -20.44
N GLY A 587 23.81 14.15 -20.61
CA GLY A 587 22.75 13.68 -19.73
C GLY A 587 21.40 14.25 -20.09
N HIS A 588 20.44 14.05 -19.20
CA HIS A 588 19.07 14.50 -19.36
C HIS A 588 18.60 15.18 -18.09
N VAL A 589 17.73 16.19 -18.24
CA VAL A 589 16.90 16.67 -17.15
C VAL A 589 15.52 16.08 -17.31
N GLY A 590 15.03 15.45 -16.24
CA GLY A 590 13.69 14.90 -16.15
C GLY A 590 12.92 15.49 -14.97
N TYR A 591 11.61 15.45 -15.11
CA TYR A 591 10.65 15.92 -14.12
C TYR A 591 10.12 14.77 -13.28
N LEU A 592 9.99 15.02 -11.97
CA LEU A 592 9.43 14.11 -10.98
C LEU A 592 8.23 14.77 -10.30
N ASP A 593 7.09 14.09 -10.32
CA ASP A 593 5.92 14.45 -9.49
C ASP A 593 5.40 13.23 -8.73
N ASP A 594 4.17 13.36 -8.20
CA ASP A 594 3.52 12.31 -7.41
C ASP A 594 2.95 11.16 -8.26
N ARG A 595 2.82 11.33 -9.58
CA ARG A 595 2.19 10.37 -10.50
C ARG A 595 3.15 9.80 -11.54
N TYR A 596 4.13 10.59 -11.97
CA TYR A 596 4.99 10.28 -13.09
C TYR A 596 6.46 10.35 -12.68
N LEU A 597 7.15 9.26 -12.99
CA LEU A 597 8.60 9.16 -12.93
C LEU A 597 9.19 9.68 -14.24
N TRP A 598 10.15 10.61 -14.13
CA TRP A 598 11.12 10.98 -15.17
C TRP A 598 10.49 11.35 -16.53
N GLN A 599 9.67 12.40 -16.54
CA GLN A 599 8.98 12.91 -17.74
C GLN A 599 9.63 14.17 -18.32
N ASN A 600 9.14 14.62 -19.48
CA ASN A 600 9.54 15.87 -20.15
C ASN A 600 11.05 16.00 -20.34
N LEU A 601 11.65 14.91 -20.85
CA LEU A 601 13.09 14.79 -20.97
C LEU A 601 13.68 15.87 -21.86
N THR A 602 14.62 16.62 -21.30
CA THR A 602 15.43 17.57 -22.07
C THR A 602 16.87 17.10 -22.11
N GLU A 603 17.37 16.84 -23.32
CA GLU A 603 18.76 16.51 -23.57
C GLU A 603 19.67 17.67 -23.15
N VAL A 604 20.75 17.35 -22.44
CA VAL A 604 21.81 18.30 -22.10
C VAL A 604 23.00 18.01 -22.99
N LYS A 605 23.26 18.90 -23.94
CA LYS A 605 24.37 18.79 -24.88
C LYS A 605 25.56 19.63 -24.42
N PHE A 606 26.75 19.04 -24.51
CA PHE A 606 27.98 19.68 -24.09
C PHE A 606 29.10 19.45 -25.11
N THR A 607 29.82 20.52 -25.43
CA THR A 607 31.05 20.48 -26.22
C THR A 607 32.22 20.89 -25.32
N PRO A 608 33.18 20.00 -25.02
CA PRO A 608 34.35 20.35 -24.24
C PRO A 608 35.12 21.51 -24.88
N PRO A 609 35.41 22.60 -24.13
CA PRO A 609 36.28 23.65 -24.60
C PRO A 609 37.64 23.12 -25.07
N ALA A 610 38.17 23.78 -26.10
CA ALA A 610 39.53 23.55 -26.57
C ALA A 610 40.54 23.70 -25.44
N ALA A 611 41.65 22.97 -25.53
CA ALA A 611 42.79 23.22 -24.64
C ALA A 611 43.19 24.69 -24.77
N ARG A 612 43.21 25.42 -23.64
CA ARG A 612 43.77 26.77 -23.64
C ARG A 612 45.26 26.63 -23.90
N ASP A 613 45.76 27.36 -24.91
CA ASP A 613 47.20 27.53 -25.10
C ASP A 613 47.83 27.99 -23.77
N PRO A 614 48.99 27.44 -23.38
CA PRO A 614 49.66 27.87 -22.17
C PRO A 614 49.91 29.39 -22.24
N PRO A 615 49.72 30.13 -21.14
CA PRO A 615 49.88 31.57 -21.15
C PRO A 615 51.34 31.92 -21.40
N GLY A 616 51.70 32.21 -22.66
CA GLY A 616 53.05 32.65 -23.02
C GLY A 616 53.57 32.21 -24.38
N GLN A 617 52.84 32.42 -25.47
CA GLN A 617 53.45 32.61 -26.79
C GLN A 617 52.78 33.78 -27.50
N HIS A 618 53.31 34.99 -27.26
CA HIS A 618 53.08 36.09 -28.19
C HIS A 618 53.74 35.75 -29.53
N PRO A 619 53.05 35.93 -30.67
CA PRO A 619 53.71 35.85 -31.96
C PRO A 619 54.68 37.04 -32.09
N ALA A 620 55.98 36.74 -32.15
CA ALA A 620 56.99 37.70 -32.56
C ALA A 620 56.70 38.11 -34.01
N GLY A 621 56.41 39.40 -34.23
CA GLY A 621 56.12 39.89 -35.57
C GLY A 621 55.67 41.34 -35.63
N PHE A 622 56.38 42.26 -34.96
CA PHE A 622 56.28 43.68 -35.30
C PHE A 622 57.14 43.96 -36.53
N VAL A 623 56.51 44.36 -37.65
CA VAL A 623 57.15 45.22 -38.66
C VAL A 623 56.21 46.39 -38.91
N ARG A 624 56.57 47.55 -38.36
CA ARG A 624 55.99 48.85 -38.73
C ARG A 624 56.55 49.26 -40.09
N ASN A 625 55.69 49.72 -40.99
CA ASN A 625 56.10 50.58 -42.10
C ASN A 625 55.30 51.89 -42.07
N ARG A 626 56.06 52.95 -41.83
CA ARG A 626 55.87 54.42 -41.96
C ARG A 626 54.53 55.03 -41.58
#